data_AF-A0A1F5CN60-F1
#
_entry.id   AF-A0A1F5CN60-F1
#
_cell.length_a   1.000
_cell.length_b   1.000
_cell.length_c   1.000
_cell.angle_alpha   90.00
_cell.angle_beta   90.00
_cell.angle_gamma   90.00
#
_symmetry.space_group_name_H-M   'P 1'
#
loop_
_entity.id
_entity.type
_entity.pdbx_description
1 polymer ?
#
loop_
_entity_poly.entity_id
_entity_poly.type
_entity_poly.pdbx_seq_one_letter_code
_entity_poly.pdbx_strand_id
1 'polypeptide(L)'
;VKMLNNGVYLDLYYWLVLTRRAEEKLREVYRSQKDEKLIFGNIYLSTLQEAIAVGAACAVRPTDWISHTHRELGALLVRGRCDLEKIFANYLAKQTGYTRGRDSGLNFGNMENRVILKHPFMAVNLLVAAGVAWEIKNQKRGEIVLAFLGDGATSEGFTHEAMNAAGLWKLPIVFVCNNNQLAISTPFEKQVAGGNIAQRAAAYGFKSARIDGTDVLKVYKAVS
;
A
#
# COMPACT_ATOMS: atom_id res chain seq x y z
N VAL A 1 15.71 18.59 -14.78
CA VAL A 1 15.01 17.90 -13.65
C VAL A 1 15.41 18.63 -12.38
N LYS A 2 14.48 19.22 -11.62
CA LYS A 2 14.81 19.84 -10.33
C LYS A 2 15.34 18.71 -9.41
N MET A 3 16.58 18.81 -8.95
CA MET A 3 17.15 17.79 -8.06
C MET A 3 16.44 17.86 -6.70
N LEU A 4 16.10 16.71 -6.14
CA LEU A 4 15.61 16.61 -4.76
C LEU A 4 16.75 16.95 -3.78
N ASN A 5 16.42 17.31 -2.55
CA ASN A 5 17.43 17.49 -1.49
C ASN A 5 18.10 16.14 -1.18
N ASN A 6 19.41 16.15 -0.85
CA ASN A 6 20.19 14.97 -0.47
C ASN A 6 19.53 14.13 0.63
N GLY A 7 18.81 14.77 1.57
CA GLY A 7 18.04 14.07 2.60
C GLY A 7 16.95 13.14 2.04
N VAL A 8 16.26 13.54 0.97
CA VAL A 8 15.20 12.72 0.36
C VAL A 8 15.78 11.47 -0.30
N TYR A 9 16.94 11.58 -0.98
CA TYR A 9 17.59 10.43 -1.59
C TYR A 9 18.05 9.40 -0.55
N LEU A 10 18.63 9.87 0.56
CA LEU A 10 19.05 9.01 1.66
C LEU A 10 17.85 8.32 2.33
N ASP A 11 16.76 9.05 2.57
CA ASP A 11 15.53 8.49 3.13
C ASP A 11 14.95 7.40 2.22
N LEU A 12 14.79 7.68 0.92
CA LEU A 12 14.29 6.69 -0.04
C LEU A 12 15.15 5.43 -0.07
N TYR A 13 16.47 5.59 -0.13
CA TYR A 13 17.39 4.45 -0.13
C TYR A 13 17.31 3.65 1.17
N TYR A 14 17.29 4.32 2.33
CA TYR A 14 17.15 3.67 3.63
C TYR A 14 15.90 2.81 3.69
N TRP A 15 14.73 3.36 3.32
CA TRP A 15 13.47 2.64 3.39
C TRP A 15 13.39 1.49 2.38
N LEU A 16 13.96 1.65 1.18
CA LEU A 16 14.07 0.55 0.20
C LEU A 16 14.87 -0.62 0.77
N VAL A 17 16.05 -0.35 1.31
CA VAL A 17 16.94 -1.38 1.88
C VAL A 17 16.29 -2.02 3.09
N LEU A 18 15.73 -1.24 4.01
CA LEU A 18 15.07 -1.76 5.20
C LEU A 18 13.90 -2.67 4.84
N THR A 19 13.06 -2.27 3.87
CA THR A 19 11.94 -3.08 3.39
C THR A 19 12.43 -4.41 2.84
N ARG A 20 13.43 -4.40 1.95
CA ARG A 20 14.02 -5.62 1.39
C ARG A 20 14.57 -6.53 2.49
N ARG A 21 15.35 -6.00 3.42
CA ARG A 21 15.97 -6.78 4.51
C ARG A 21 14.93 -7.37 5.46
N ALA A 22 13.90 -6.61 5.80
CA ALA A 22 12.78 -7.08 6.60
C ALA A 22 12.08 -8.26 5.92
N GLU A 23 11.75 -8.14 4.63
CA GLU A 23 11.10 -9.22 3.88
C GLU A 23 11.99 -10.45 3.65
N GLU A 24 13.29 -10.25 3.41
CA GLU A 24 14.27 -11.34 3.33
C GLU A 24 14.30 -12.13 4.64
N LYS A 25 14.32 -11.43 5.79
CA LYS A 25 14.29 -12.09 7.09
C LYS A 25 12.97 -12.79 7.35
N LEU A 26 11.86 -12.18 6.97
CA LEU A 26 10.54 -12.81 7.07
C LEU A 26 10.46 -14.09 6.23
N ARG A 27 11.02 -14.07 5.00
CA ARG A 27 11.11 -15.25 4.13
C ARG A 27 11.97 -16.34 4.74
N GLU A 28 13.11 -15.99 5.33
CA GLU A 28 14.00 -16.93 6.01
C GLU A 28 13.26 -17.65 7.14
N VAL A 29 12.61 -16.88 8.04
CA VAL A 29 11.78 -17.41 9.15
C VAL A 29 10.62 -18.24 8.62
N TYR A 30 9.98 -17.83 7.52
CA TYR A 30 8.89 -18.60 6.92
C TYR A 30 9.35 -19.96 6.40
N ARG A 31 10.50 -20.00 5.71
CA ARG A 31 11.07 -21.23 5.14
C ARG A 31 11.70 -22.16 6.17
N SER A 32 12.17 -21.63 7.29
CA SER A 32 12.77 -22.43 8.36
C SER A 32 11.74 -23.14 9.25
N GLN A 33 10.45 -22.78 9.15
CA GLN A 33 9.38 -23.42 9.91
C GLN A 33 9.14 -24.85 9.41
N LYS A 34 9.44 -25.82 10.27
CA LYS A 34 9.14 -27.25 10.05
C LYS A 34 7.73 -27.57 10.57
N ASP A 35 7.66 -28.43 11.57
CA ASP A 35 6.41 -28.87 12.22
C ASP A 35 5.84 -27.78 13.13
N GLU A 36 6.70 -26.98 13.77
CA GLU A 36 6.30 -25.83 14.56
C GLU A 36 6.13 -24.59 13.66
N LYS A 37 4.90 -24.08 13.59
CA LYS A 37 4.57 -22.87 12.83
C LYS A 37 4.68 -21.64 13.73
N LEU A 38 5.63 -20.78 13.39
CA LEU A 38 5.82 -19.44 13.97
C LEU A 38 4.95 -18.39 13.28
N ILE A 39 4.72 -18.53 11.97
CA ILE A 39 3.88 -17.67 11.15
C ILE A 39 2.75 -18.53 10.62
N PHE A 40 1.54 -18.24 11.07
CA PHE A 40 0.33 -18.89 10.58
C PHE A 40 -0.13 -18.24 9.27
N GLY A 41 -0.55 -19.06 8.29
CA GLY A 41 -1.02 -18.60 6.99
C GLY A 41 0.10 -18.28 5.99
N ASN A 42 -0.19 -17.39 5.05
CA ASN A 42 0.72 -17.02 3.97
C ASN A 42 1.42 -15.69 4.27
N ILE A 43 2.68 -15.59 3.84
CA ILE A 43 3.37 -14.30 3.74
C ILE A 43 3.25 -13.78 2.31
N TYR A 44 3.00 -12.49 2.17
CA TYR A 44 2.99 -11.82 0.88
C TYR A 44 4.10 -10.79 0.86
N LEU A 45 5.09 -11.03 0.01
CA LEU A 45 6.27 -10.20 -0.08
C LEU A 45 6.14 -9.22 -1.25
N SER A 46 6.63 -8.01 -1.03
CA SER A 46 6.79 -6.94 -2.00
C SER A 46 8.16 -6.94 -2.65
N THR A 47 8.83 -8.09 -2.69
CA THR A 47 10.14 -8.22 -3.32
C THR A 47 10.08 -7.77 -4.79
N LEU A 48 10.98 -6.84 -5.16
CA LEU A 48 11.00 -6.13 -6.45
C LEU A 48 9.88 -5.09 -6.65
N GLN A 49 9.05 -4.86 -5.63
CA GLN A 49 7.93 -3.93 -5.59
C GLN A 49 8.09 -2.93 -4.41
N GLU A 50 9.27 -2.82 -3.82
CA GLU A 50 9.48 -1.92 -2.67
C GLU A 50 9.38 -0.45 -3.08
N ALA A 51 9.85 -0.13 -4.29
CA ALA A 51 9.92 1.23 -4.81
C ALA A 51 8.55 1.91 -4.92
N ILE A 52 7.49 1.18 -5.30
CA ILE A 52 6.15 1.77 -5.38
C ILE A 52 5.61 2.12 -3.99
N ALA A 53 5.78 1.24 -3.00
CA ALA A 53 5.30 1.48 -1.64
C ALA A 53 6.11 2.58 -0.95
N VAL A 54 7.44 2.49 -0.99
CA VAL A 54 8.35 3.47 -0.37
C VAL A 54 8.24 4.84 -1.04
N GLY A 55 8.34 4.89 -2.36
CA GLY A 55 8.30 6.15 -3.11
C GLY A 55 7.00 6.91 -2.88
N ALA A 56 5.86 6.21 -2.92
CA ALA A 56 4.56 6.82 -2.70
C ALA A 56 4.37 7.29 -1.25
N ALA A 57 4.79 6.49 -0.26
CA ALA A 57 4.65 6.85 1.15
C ALA A 57 5.57 8.02 1.56
N CYS A 58 6.77 8.13 0.98
CA CYS A 58 7.69 9.24 1.25
C CYS A 58 7.22 10.56 0.59
N ALA A 59 6.39 10.50 -0.45
CA ALA A 59 5.91 11.69 -1.16
C ALA A 59 4.77 12.42 -0.44
N VAL A 60 4.08 11.75 0.48
CA VAL A 60 2.92 12.30 1.22
C VAL A 60 3.33 12.76 2.63
N ARG A 61 2.59 13.70 3.23
CA ARG A 61 2.93 14.25 4.55
C ARG A 61 2.63 13.24 5.66
N PRO A 62 3.31 13.32 6.82
CA PRO A 62 3.00 12.53 8.00
C PRO A 62 1.53 12.61 8.48
N THR A 63 0.84 13.71 8.15
CA THR A 63 -0.58 13.95 8.49
C THR A 63 -1.57 13.31 7.51
N ASP A 64 -1.12 12.86 6.34
CA ASP A 64 -1.95 12.19 5.36
C ASP A 64 -2.17 10.72 5.74
N TRP A 65 -3.25 10.11 5.25
CA TRP A 65 -3.64 8.74 5.59
C TRP A 65 -3.13 7.73 4.58
N ILE A 66 -2.86 6.50 5.02
CA ILE A 66 -2.54 5.37 4.15
C ILE A 66 -3.58 4.27 4.29
N SER A 67 -4.16 3.84 3.17
CA SER A 67 -4.89 2.59 3.03
C SER A 67 -4.03 1.62 2.23
N HIS A 68 -3.75 0.46 2.81
CA HIS A 68 -2.78 -0.48 2.26
C HIS A 68 -3.39 -1.85 1.96
N THR A 69 -2.61 -2.69 1.28
CA THR A 69 -2.94 -4.09 1.03
C THR A 69 -1.94 -5.00 1.76
N HIS A 70 -1.81 -6.25 1.30
CA HIS A 70 -0.90 -7.23 1.87
C HIS A 70 0.56 -7.10 1.37
N ARG A 71 0.91 -6.13 0.50
CA ARG A 71 2.27 -5.96 -0.07
C ARG A 71 2.89 -4.58 0.16
N GLU A 72 2.36 -3.76 1.06
CA GLU A 72 2.86 -2.39 1.25
C GLU A 72 3.67 -2.24 2.55
N LEU A 73 4.47 -3.25 2.91
CA LEU A 73 5.33 -3.19 4.10
C LEU A 73 6.18 -1.91 4.09
N GLY A 74 6.77 -1.54 2.94
CA GLY A 74 7.57 -0.32 2.83
C GLY A 74 6.80 0.96 3.16
N ALA A 75 5.53 1.04 2.75
CA ALA A 75 4.69 2.21 3.09
C ALA A 75 4.40 2.29 4.59
N LEU A 76 4.19 1.13 5.24
CA LEU A 76 3.94 1.03 6.68
C LEU A 76 5.19 1.38 7.50
N LEU A 77 6.36 0.93 7.06
CA LEU A 77 7.65 1.26 7.68
C LEU A 77 7.94 2.77 7.61
N VAL A 78 7.73 3.38 6.44
CA VAL A 78 7.87 4.82 6.23
C VAL A 78 6.90 5.60 7.14
N ARG A 79 5.62 5.19 7.17
CA ARG A 79 4.57 5.92 7.89
C ARG A 79 4.76 5.89 9.40
N GLY A 80 5.07 4.72 9.95
CA GLY A 80 5.24 4.53 11.38
C GLY A 80 6.63 4.91 11.90
N ARG A 81 7.53 5.41 11.04
CA ARG A 81 8.95 5.65 11.32
C ARG A 81 9.56 4.55 12.22
N CYS A 82 9.35 3.31 11.76
CA CYS A 82 9.93 2.06 12.23
C CYS A 82 9.40 1.51 13.58
N ASP A 83 8.29 0.77 13.51
CA ASP A 83 7.87 -0.18 14.54
C ASP A 83 8.04 -1.62 14.04
N LEU A 84 9.25 -1.92 13.57
CA LEU A 84 9.59 -3.21 12.96
C LEU A 84 9.32 -4.36 13.93
N GLU A 85 9.60 -4.16 15.22
CA GLU A 85 9.33 -5.13 16.27
C GLU A 85 7.84 -5.47 16.34
N LYS A 86 6.95 -4.47 16.38
CA LYS A 86 5.50 -4.72 16.46
C LYS A 86 4.94 -5.30 15.17
N ILE A 87 5.49 -4.92 14.01
CA ILE A 87 5.13 -5.54 12.73
C ILE A 87 5.51 -7.03 12.74
N PHE A 88 6.74 -7.37 13.14
CA PHE A 88 7.18 -8.76 13.22
C PHE A 88 6.43 -9.54 14.31
N ALA A 89 6.13 -8.90 15.44
CA ALA A 89 5.26 -9.46 16.45
C ALA A 89 3.86 -9.75 15.87
N ASN A 90 3.34 -8.90 14.98
CA ASN A 90 2.09 -9.18 14.28
C ASN A 90 2.20 -10.37 13.31
N TYR A 91 3.28 -10.46 12.51
CA TYR A 91 3.54 -11.65 11.68
C TYR A 91 3.58 -12.95 12.49
N LEU A 92 4.11 -12.88 13.72
CA LEU A 92 4.22 -14.00 14.66
C LEU A 92 2.98 -14.19 15.55
N ALA A 93 1.89 -13.46 15.29
CA ALA A 93 0.66 -13.47 16.09
C ALA A 93 0.90 -13.28 17.61
N LYS A 94 1.91 -12.48 17.99
CA LYS A 94 2.21 -12.17 19.39
C LYS A 94 1.26 -11.12 19.95
N GLN A 95 1.04 -11.19 21.25
CA GLN A 95 0.23 -10.20 22.00
C GLN A 95 0.75 -8.76 21.84
N THR A 96 2.06 -8.58 21.64
CA THR A 96 2.68 -7.28 21.44
C THR A 96 2.47 -6.70 20.04
N GLY A 97 2.00 -7.50 19.07
CA GLY A 97 1.69 -7.03 17.71
C GLY A 97 0.44 -6.14 17.64
N TYR A 98 0.23 -5.49 16.50
CA TYR A 98 -0.89 -4.56 16.29
C TYR A 98 -2.26 -5.19 16.55
N THR A 99 -2.45 -6.45 16.16
CA THR A 99 -3.72 -7.18 16.35
C THR A 99 -3.79 -7.96 17.66
N ARG A 100 -2.72 -7.91 18.48
CA ARG A 100 -2.60 -8.67 19.74
C ARG A 100 -2.84 -10.17 19.57
N GLY A 101 -2.33 -10.74 18.47
CA GLY A 101 -2.43 -12.16 18.15
C GLY A 101 -3.73 -12.62 17.51
N ARG A 102 -4.61 -11.69 17.10
CA ARG A 102 -5.85 -12.03 16.38
C ARG A 102 -5.65 -12.28 14.89
N ASP A 103 -4.54 -11.82 14.34
CA ASP A 103 -4.21 -11.93 12.93
C ASP A 103 -2.69 -12.03 12.75
N SER A 104 -2.29 -12.61 11.61
CA SER A 104 -0.91 -12.66 11.15
C SER A 104 -0.73 -11.91 9.83
N GLY A 105 0.39 -11.19 9.72
CA GLY A 105 0.74 -10.45 8.51
C GLY A 105 0.43 -8.97 8.61
N LEU A 106 -0.07 -8.40 7.51
CA LEU A 106 -0.36 -6.97 7.41
C LEU A 106 -1.85 -6.64 7.56
N ASN A 107 -2.71 -7.51 8.13
CA ASN A 107 -4.11 -7.14 8.35
C ASN A 107 -4.28 -6.34 9.65
N PHE A 108 -3.62 -5.18 9.73
CA PHE A 108 -3.74 -4.26 10.85
C PHE A 108 -3.98 -2.83 10.39
N GLY A 109 -4.31 -1.96 11.34
CA GLY A 109 -4.32 -0.52 11.18
C GLY A 109 -3.58 0.12 12.35
N ASN A 110 -3.23 1.39 12.20
CA ASN A 110 -2.60 2.17 13.25
C ASN A 110 -3.09 3.62 13.16
N MET A 111 -4.08 3.96 13.96
CA MET A 111 -4.71 5.29 13.95
C MET A 111 -3.74 6.40 14.36
N GLU A 112 -2.81 6.13 15.30
CA GLU A 112 -1.79 7.09 15.72
C GLU A 112 -0.90 7.50 14.54
N ASN A 113 -0.55 6.53 13.70
CA ASN A 113 0.23 6.73 12.49
C ASN A 113 -0.64 6.90 11.23
N ARG A 114 -1.96 7.12 11.36
CA ARG A 114 -2.88 7.36 10.23
C ARG A 114 -2.88 6.26 9.16
N VAL A 115 -2.72 5.01 9.61
CA VAL A 115 -2.85 3.81 8.78
C VAL A 115 -4.24 3.22 8.99
N ILE A 116 -5.01 3.17 7.91
CA ILE A 116 -6.35 2.57 7.88
C ILE A 116 -6.21 1.06 8.01
N LEU A 117 -7.09 0.44 8.81
CA LEU A 117 -7.15 -1.01 8.98
C LEU A 117 -7.30 -1.73 7.63
N LYS A 118 -6.30 -2.55 7.29
CA LYS A 118 -6.37 -3.41 6.11
C LYS A 118 -7.34 -4.57 6.33
N HIS A 119 -8.30 -4.68 5.42
CA HIS A 119 -9.26 -5.79 5.39
C HIS A 119 -8.70 -6.99 4.59
N PRO A 120 -9.04 -8.24 4.92
CA PRO A 120 -8.56 -9.42 4.19
C PRO A 120 -9.08 -9.47 2.74
N PHE A 121 -10.30 -8.98 2.51
CA PHE A 121 -10.94 -8.93 1.20
C PHE A 121 -10.33 -7.87 0.29
N MET A 122 -10.15 -8.22 -0.98
CA MET A 122 -9.59 -7.32 -1.99
C MET A 122 -10.50 -6.10 -2.20
N ALA A 123 -9.89 -4.94 -2.45
CA ALA A 123 -10.55 -3.67 -2.75
C ALA A 123 -11.46 -3.06 -1.66
N VAL A 124 -11.85 -3.79 -0.59
CA VAL A 124 -12.64 -3.24 0.52
C VAL A 124 -11.91 -2.07 1.20
N ASN A 125 -10.58 -2.11 1.24
CA ASN A 125 -9.75 -1.02 1.76
C ASN A 125 -9.96 0.31 1.00
N LEU A 126 -10.42 0.27 -0.25
CA LEU A 126 -10.69 1.46 -1.07
C LEU A 126 -11.99 2.15 -0.68
N LEU A 127 -13.02 1.39 -0.30
CA LEU A 127 -14.28 1.96 0.21
C LEU A 127 -14.04 2.69 1.53
N VAL A 128 -13.30 2.06 2.44
CA VAL A 128 -12.93 2.70 3.71
C VAL A 128 -12.06 3.93 3.47
N ALA A 129 -11.11 3.87 2.53
CA ALA A 129 -10.30 5.01 2.14
C ALA A 129 -11.13 6.17 1.58
N ALA A 130 -12.14 5.88 0.75
CA ALA A 130 -13.06 6.89 0.23
C ALA A 130 -13.88 7.52 1.37
N GLY A 131 -14.35 6.74 2.35
CA GLY A 131 -15.03 7.27 3.53
C GLY A 131 -14.14 8.21 4.36
N VAL A 132 -12.88 7.84 4.59
CA VAL A 132 -11.91 8.72 5.29
C VAL A 132 -11.65 9.99 4.48
N ALA A 133 -11.51 9.90 3.16
CA ALA A 133 -11.31 11.05 2.29
C ALA A 133 -12.53 11.99 2.28
N TRP A 134 -13.74 11.43 2.33
CA TRP A 134 -14.99 12.18 2.46
C TRP A 134 -15.02 12.98 3.76
N GLU A 135 -14.65 12.36 4.88
CA GLU A 135 -14.57 13.06 6.17
C GLU A 135 -13.52 14.17 6.16
N ILE A 136 -12.32 13.90 5.63
CA ILE A 136 -11.26 14.91 5.47
C ILE A 136 -11.75 16.12 4.69
N LYS A 137 -12.49 15.89 3.59
CA LYS A 137 -13.06 16.95 2.76
C LYS A 137 -14.10 17.77 3.54
N ASN A 138 -15.04 17.12 4.22
CA ASN A 138 -16.11 17.79 4.94
C ASN A 138 -15.59 18.62 6.12
N GLN A 139 -14.59 18.09 6.81
CA GLN A 139 -13.88 18.77 7.91
C GLN A 139 -12.87 19.81 7.40
N LYS A 140 -12.67 19.95 6.08
CA LYS A 140 -11.70 20.87 5.46
C LYS A 140 -10.27 20.73 6.04
N ARG A 141 -9.85 19.50 6.34
CA ARG A 141 -8.57 19.22 7.03
C ARG A 141 -7.34 19.38 6.15
N GLY A 142 -7.53 19.49 4.83
CA GLY A 142 -6.44 19.65 3.86
C GLY A 142 -5.50 18.45 3.76
N GLU A 143 -5.83 17.32 4.38
CA GLU A 143 -5.14 16.03 4.29
C GLU A 143 -5.54 15.29 3.00
N ILE A 144 -4.82 14.22 2.65
CA ILE A 144 -5.23 13.28 1.60
C ILE A 144 -5.20 11.83 2.11
N VAL A 145 -5.81 10.93 1.36
CA VAL A 145 -5.68 9.47 1.55
C VAL A 145 -4.88 8.88 0.39
N LEU A 146 -3.81 8.16 0.70
CA LEU A 146 -3.03 7.36 -0.25
C LEU A 146 -3.54 5.91 -0.19
N ALA A 147 -4.21 5.45 -1.24
CA ALA A 147 -4.89 4.16 -1.26
C ALA A 147 -4.23 3.19 -2.26
N PHE A 148 -3.61 2.13 -1.76
CA PHE A 148 -2.97 1.11 -2.58
C PHE A 148 -3.96 0.02 -3.03
N LEU A 149 -3.71 -0.52 -4.23
CA LEU A 149 -4.43 -1.65 -4.80
C LEU A 149 -3.53 -2.42 -5.78
N GLY A 150 -3.76 -3.73 -5.95
CA GLY A 150 -3.14 -4.53 -7.01
C GLY A 150 -3.95 -4.50 -8.30
N ASP A 151 -3.37 -4.96 -9.42
CA ASP A 151 -4.05 -5.14 -10.70
C ASP A 151 -5.26 -6.07 -10.62
N GLY A 152 -5.15 -7.17 -9.86
CA GLY A 152 -6.30 -8.06 -9.58
C GLY A 152 -7.49 -7.34 -8.93
N ALA A 153 -7.20 -6.51 -7.92
CA ALA A 153 -8.21 -5.75 -7.19
C ALA A 153 -8.98 -4.77 -8.09
N THR A 154 -8.39 -4.35 -9.22
CA THR A 154 -9.06 -3.42 -10.14
C THR A 154 -10.29 -3.99 -10.81
N SER A 155 -10.47 -5.32 -10.78
CA SER A 155 -11.64 -6.00 -11.34
C SER A 155 -12.75 -6.25 -10.31
N GLU A 156 -12.54 -5.87 -9.04
CA GLU A 156 -13.56 -5.94 -7.99
C GLU A 156 -14.57 -4.80 -8.11
N GLY A 157 -15.85 -5.09 -7.82
CA GLY A 157 -16.91 -4.08 -7.80
C GLY A 157 -16.65 -2.94 -6.81
N PHE A 158 -16.07 -3.26 -5.65
CA PHE A 158 -15.67 -2.28 -4.64
C PHE A 158 -14.68 -1.22 -5.17
N THR A 159 -13.81 -1.59 -6.12
CA THR A 159 -12.93 -0.60 -6.76
C THR A 159 -13.73 0.39 -7.59
N HIS A 160 -14.71 -0.08 -8.36
CA HIS A 160 -15.59 0.77 -9.15
C HIS A 160 -16.38 1.73 -8.26
N GLU A 161 -17.01 1.21 -7.22
CA GLU A 161 -17.79 2.01 -6.26
C GLU A 161 -16.94 3.08 -5.58
N ALA A 162 -15.76 2.72 -5.06
CA ALA A 162 -14.85 3.65 -4.40
C ALA A 162 -14.35 4.75 -5.35
N MET A 163 -13.94 4.38 -6.57
CA MET A 163 -13.45 5.34 -7.56
C MET A 163 -14.56 6.26 -8.07
N ASN A 164 -15.76 5.73 -8.31
CA ASN A 164 -16.90 6.54 -8.75
C ASN A 164 -17.32 7.55 -7.67
N ALA A 165 -17.45 7.12 -6.41
CA ALA A 165 -17.76 8.00 -5.30
C ALA A 165 -16.67 9.08 -5.11
N ALA A 166 -15.39 8.69 -5.21
CA ALA A 166 -14.28 9.62 -5.09
C ALA A 166 -14.25 10.67 -6.22
N GLY A 167 -14.57 10.28 -7.45
CA GLY A 167 -14.68 11.19 -8.59
C GLY A 167 -15.86 12.16 -8.45
N LEU A 168 -17.04 11.60 -8.22
CA LEU A 168 -18.28 12.36 -8.06
C LEU A 168 -18.17 13.42 -6.96
N TRP A 169 -17.65 13.02 -5.80
CA TRP A 169 -17.51 13.90 -4.66
C TRP A 169 -16.18 14.64 -4.62
N LYS A 170 -15.32 14.54 -5.65
CA LYS A 170 -14.02 15.23 -5.71
C LYS A 170 -13.22 15.02 -4.41
N LEU A 171 -13.09 13.77 -3.98
CA LEU A 171 -12.46 13.42 -2.71
C LEU A 171 -10.93 13.60 -2.76
N PRO A 172 -10.29 13.99 -1.65
CA PRO A 172 -8.84 14.10 -1.53
C PRO A 172 -8.19 12.72 -1.38
N ILE A 173 -8.15 11.94 -2.46
CA ILE A 173 -7.62 10.58 -2.48
C ILE A 173 -6.73 10.34 -3.71
N VAL A 174 -5.63 9.62 -3.51
CA VAL A 174 -4.71 9.17 -4.54
C VAL A 174 -4.72 7.65 -4.57
N PHE A 175 -5.14 7.06 -5.69
CA PHE A 175 -5.11 5.62 -5.90
C PHE A 175 -3.77 5.20 -6.52
N VAL A 176 -3.05 4.30 -5.86
CA VAL A 176 -1.75 3.78 -6.31
C VAL A 176 -1.88 2.31 -6.68
N CYS A 177 -2.03 2.04 -7.97
CA CYS A 177 -2.15 0.67 -8.47
C CYS A 177 -0.77 0.04 -8.69
N ASN A 178 -0.45 -0.99 -7.90
CA ASN A 178 0.71 -1.84 -8.09
C ASN A 178 0.37 -2.96 -9.08
N ASN A 179 0.64 -2.71 -10.37
CA ASN A 179 0.41 -3.66 -11.44
C ASN A 179 1.65 -4.55 -11.68
N ASN A 180 1.74 -5.65 -10.95
CA ASN A 180 2.85 -6.62 -11.07
C ASN A 180 2.60 -7.69 -12.14
N GLN A 181 1.57 -7.51 -12.97
CA GLN A 181 1.15 -8.36 -14.09
C GLN A 181 0.53 -9.72 -13.71
N LEU A 182 0.31 -10.01 -12.41
CA LEU A 182 -0.21 -11.28 -11.94
C LEU A 182 -1.13 -11.13 -10.71
N ALA A 183 -2.37 -11.61 -10.86
CA ALA A 183 -3.28 -11.85 -9.73
C ALA A 183 -3.20 -13.33 -9.31
N ILE A 184 -2.28 -13.64 -8.39
CA ILE A 184 -1.96 -15.02 -7.94
C ILE A 184 -1.44 -15.89 -9.09
N SER A 185 -2.33 -16.49 -9.88
CA SER A 185 -2.02 -17.31 -11.05
C SER A 185 -2.65 -16.77 -12.34
N THR A 186 -3.48 -15.72 -12.24
CA THR A 186 -4.14 -15.11 -13.39
C THR A 186 -3.23 -14.04 -14.00
N PRO A 187 -2.74 -14.22 -15.24
CA PRO A 187 -1.91 -13.22 -15.92
C PRO A 187 -2.73 -11.98 -16.30
N PHE A 188 -2.06 -10.83 -16.38
CA PHE A 188 -2.67 -9.52 -16.64
C PHE A 188 -3.62 -9.48 -17.84
N GLU A 189 -3.27 -10.16 -18.94
CA GLU A 189 -4.10 -10.25 -20.15
C GLU A 189 -5.46 -10.96 -19.92
N LYS A 190 -5.55 -11.83 -18.91
CA LYS A 190 -6.79 -12.48 -18.47
C LYS A 190 -7.50 -11.69 -17.36
N GLN A 191 -6.86 -10.65 -16.83
CA GLN A 191 -7.38 -9.81 -15.75
C GLN A 191 -7.99 -8.49 -16.26
N VAL A 192 -7.34 -7.86 -17.25
CA VAL A 192 -7.65 -6.50 -17.71
C VAL A 192 -7.73 -6.46 -19.24
N ALA A 193 -8.96 -6.50 -19.76
CA ALA A 193 -9.21 -6.53 -21.21
C ALA A 193 -8.60 -5.33 -21.99
N GLY A 194 -8.53 -4.14 -21.37
CA GLY A 194 -8.00 -2.93 -22.02
C GLY A 194 -6.48 -2.80 -22.02
N GLY A 195 -5.73 -3.75 -21.43
CA GLY A 195 -4.26 -3.73 -21.36
C GLY A 195 -3.66 -2.56 -20.57
N ASN A 196 -4.48 -1.66 -20.01
CA ASN A 196 -4.01 -0.49 -19.29
C ASN A 196 -5.02 -0.06 -18.20
N ILE A 197 -4.66 -0.29 -16.95
CA ILE A 197 -5.47 0.10 -15.79
C ILE A 197 -5.65 1.62 -15.71
N ALA A 198 -4.61 2.41 -16.05
CA ALA A 198 -4.64 3.86 -15.90
C ALA A 198 -5.71 4.52 -16.78
N GLN A 199 -6.10 3.90 -17.89
CA GLN A 199 -7.17 4.41 -18.76
C GLN A 199 -8.55 4.38 -18.09
N ARG A 200 -8.78 3.47 -17.13
CA ARG A 200 -10.05 3.40 -16.39
C ARG A 200 -10.31 4.67 -15.57
N ALA A 201 -9.25 5.37 -15.17
CA ALA A 201 -9.34 6.58 -14.35
C ALA A 201 -10.15 7.70 -15.01
N ALA A 202 -10.08 7.81 -16.35
CA ALA A 202 -10.80 8.84 -17.10
C ALA A 202 -12.34 8.71 -16.95
N ALA A 203 -12.85 7.48 -16.85
CA ALA A 203 -14.28 7.22 -16.65
C ALA A 203 -14.80 7.75 -15.29
N TYR A 204 -13.91 7.90 -14.30
CA TYR A 204 -14.23 8.46 -12.98
C TYR A 204 -13.88 9.95 -12.86
N GLY A 205 -13.43 10.59 -13.96
CA GLY A 205 -13.02 12.00 -13.95
C GLY A 205 -11.65 12.25 -13.31
N PHE A 206 -10.82 11.21 -13.13
CA PHE A 206 -9.48 11.35 -12.57
C PHE A 206 -8.42 11.60 -13.64
N LYS A 207 -7.38 12.32 -13.25
CA LYS A 207 -6.09 12.29 -13.95
C LYS A 207 -5.36 11.00 -13.58
N SER A 208 -4.64 10.42 -14.53
CA SER A 208 -3.84 9.23 -14.30
C SER A 208 -2.52 9.27 -15.05
N ALA A 209 -1.57 8.47 -14.56
CA ALA A 209 -0.30 8.22 -15.23
C ALA A 209 0.07 6.75 -15.06
N ARG A 210 0.69 6.17 -16.08
CA ARG A 210 1.42 4.89 -15.98
C ARG A 210 2.89 5.25 -15.87
N ILE A 211 3.54 4.77 -14.81
CA ILE A 211 4.96 5.00 -14.54
C ILE A 211 5.67 3.67 -14.32
N ASP A 212 7.00 3.71 -14.37
CA ASP A 212 7.82 2.60 -13.92
C ASP A 212 7.80 2.55 -12.39
N GLY A 213 7.10 1.55 -11.84
CA GLY A 213 6.95 1.35 -10.40
C GLY A 213 8.21 0.84 -9.70
N THR A 214 9.25 0.45 -10.44
CA THR A 214 10.55 0.05 -9.90
C THR A 214 11.52 1.22 -9.74
N ASP A 215 11.21 2.36 -10.38
CA ASP A 215 11.94 3.61 -10.27
C ASP A 215 11.33 4.46 -9.14
N VAL A 216 11.94 4.38 -7.95
CA VAL A 216 11.45 5.07 -6.75
C VAL A 216 11.34 6.59 -6.93
N LEU A 217 12.19 7.20 -7.77
CA LEU A 217 12.18 8.64 -8.01
C LEU A 217 11.01 9.04 -8.90
N LYS A 218 10.69 8.22 -9.91
CA LYS A 218 9.46 8.42 -10.72
C LYS A 218 8.21 8.25 -9.87
N VAL A 219 8.17 7.24 -8.99
CA VAL A 219 7.05 7.04 -8.07
C VAL A 219 6.89 8.26 -7.14
N TYR A 220 7.97 8.65 -6.46
CA TYR A 220 7.95 9.80 -5.55
C TYR A 220 7.44 11.05 -6.25
N LYS A 221 7.98 11.37 -7.44
CA LYS A 221 7.59 12.54 -8.21
C LYS A 221 6.15 12.51 -8.72
N ALA A 222 5.62 11.33 -9.04
CA ALA A 222 4.25 11.21 -9.54
C ALA A 222 3.20 11.41 -8.43
N VAL A 223 3.57 11.15 -7.17
CA VAL A 223 2.68 11.26 -6.00
C VAL A 223 2.80 12.63 -5.30
N SER A 224 3.93 13.34 -5.45
CA SER A 224 4.21 14.63 -4.79
C SER A 224 3.59 15.87 -5.45
#